data_AF-A0A6G3SME5-F1
#
_entry.id   AF-A0A6G3SME5-F1
#
_cell.length_a   1.000
_cell.length_b   1.000
_cell.length_c   1.000
_cell.angle_alpha   90.00
_cell.angle_beta   90.00
_cell.angle_gamma   90.00
#
_symmetry.space_group_name_H-M   'P 1'
#
loop_
_entity.id
_entity.type
_entity.pdbx_description
1 polymer ?
#
loop_
_entity_poly.entity_id
_entity_poly.type
_entity_poly.pdbx_seq_one_letter_code
_entity_poly.pdbx_strand_id
1 'polypeptide(L)'
;RGPGQRVGGGDVAALRSVGELFRTLDHAYGGGHARQALVRYLEHEAEPMLRGTYGEATGRRLFAAVADLTRLAGWTSYDIAAHGLAQRYFVQALRLAQAAGDRGYGAYVLITMSRQAVYLGHGREAVQLARVAQQGVGSAAPPLVQALLHAVEARGHGV
;
A
#
# COMPACT_ATOMS: atom_id res chain seq x y z
N ARG A 1 -30.75 2.26 -11.02
CA ARG A 1 -29.55 1.99 -10.19
C ARG A 1 -30.03 2.02 -8.75
N GLY A 2 -30.02 0.87 -8.06
CA GLY A 2 -30.42 0.80 -6.66
C GLY A 2 -29.46 1.61 -5.77
N PRO A 3 -29.86 1.97 -4.54
CA PRO A 3 -28.95 2.65 -3.63
C PRO A 3 -27.71 1.78 -3.41
N GLY A 4 -26.53 2.32 -3.70
CA GLY A 4 -25.26 1.61 -3.48
C GLY A 4 -25.11 1.23 -2.00
N GLN A 5 -24.37 0.14 -1.73
CA GLN A 5 -24.09 -0.34 -0.37
C GLN A 5 -23.66 0.84 0.53
N ARG A 6 -24.33 1.02 1.67
CA ARG A 6 -23.90 1.99 2.68
C ARG A 6 -22.74 1.38 3.44
N VAL A 7 -21.60 2.08 3.46
CA VAL A 7 -20.38 1.63 4.15
C VAL A 7 -20.25 2.38 5.47
N GLY A 8 -20.08 1.64 6.56
CA GLY A 8 -19.95 2.14 7.92
C GLY A 8 -18.60 1.82 8.55
N GLY A 9 -18.46 2.20 9.82
CA GLY A 9 -17.23 1.91 10.59
C GLY A 9 -16.97 0.42 10.78
N GLY A 10 -18.02 -0.40 10.86
CA GLY A 10 -17.91 -1.87 10.97
C GLY A 10 -17.26 -2.50 9.74
N ASP A 11 -17.65 -2.07 8.53
CA ASP A 11 -17.06 -2.56 7.28
C ASP A 11 -15.56 -2.23 7.21
N VAL A 12 -15.19 -1.01 7.59
CA VAL A 12 -13.78 -0.59 7.64
C VAL A 12 -12.99 -1.38 8.69
N ALA A 13 -13.59 -1.68 9.84
CA ALA A 13 -12.96 -2.52 10.86
C ALA A 13 -12.76 -3.96 10.38
N ALA A 14 -13.71 -4.51 9.62
CA ALA A 14 -13.59 -5.81 8.99
C ALA A 14 -12.43 -5.85 7.98
N LEU A 15 -12.35 -4.86 7.07
CA LEU A 15 -11.24 -4.75 6.11
C LEU A 15 -9.87 -4.73 6.81
N ARG A 16 -9.74 -3.98 7.90
CA ARG A 16 -8.49 -3.93 8.69
C ARG A 16 -8.17 -5.26 9.34
N SER A 17 -9.16 -5.93 9.93
CA SER A 17 -8.99 -7.23 10.58
C SER A 17 -8.54 -8.29 9.57
N VAL A 18 -9.12 -8.27 8.37
CA VAL A 18 -8.70 -9.14 7.26
C VAL A 18 -7.27 -8.80 6.80
N GLY A 19 -6.90 -7.52 6.79
CA GLY A 19 -5.51 -7.11 6.54
C GLY A 19 -4.52 -7.70 7.53
N GLU A 20 -4.82 -7.66 8.84
CA GLU A 20 -3.99 -8.30 9.86
C GLU A 20 -3.89 -9.81 9.69
N LEU A 21 -5.00 -10.47 9.33
CA LEU A 21 -4.99 -11.90 9.04
C LEU A 21 -4.05 -12.22 7.87
N PHE A 22 -4.14 -11.48 6.76
CA PHE A 22 -3.27 -11.70 5.61
C PHE A 22 -1.80 -11.43 5.92
N ARG A 23 -1.48 -10.39 6.71
CA ARG A 23 -0.10 -10.16 7.17
C ARG A 23 0.42 -11.29 8.04
N THR A 24 -0.41 -11.82 8.92
CA THR A 24 -0.05 -12.96 9.77
C THR A 24 0.29 -14.19 8.92
N LEU A 25 -0.53 -14.47 7.90
CA LEU A 25 -0.28 -15.56 6.96
C LEU A 25 0.98 -15.33 6.12
N ASP A 26 1.18 -14.11 5.62
CA ASP A 26 2.37 -13.71 4.87
C ASP A 26 3.65 -13.88 5.70
N HIS A 27 3.64 -13.46 6.97
CA HIS A 27 4.77 -13.64 7.88
C HIS A 27 5.04 -15.11 8.23
N ALA A 28 3.99 -15.93 8.35
CA ALA A 28 4.14 -17.34 8.72
C ALA A 28 4.55 -18.24 7.54
N TYR A 29 4.05 -17.96 6.33
CA TYR A 29 4.15 -18.88 5.19
C TYR A 29 4.70 -18.22 3.90
N GLY A 30 5.02 -16.93 3.93
CA GLY A 30 5.44 -16.14 2.77
C GLY A 30 4.28 -15.74 1.84
N GLY A 31 4.52 -14.77 0.96
CA GLY A 31 3.45 -14.10 0.22
C GLY A 31 2.69 -14.94 -0.81
N GLY A 32 3.24 -16.09 -1.25
CA GLY A 32 2.58 -16.93 -2.25
C GLY A 32 1.25 -17.55 -1.79
N HIS A 33 1.14 -17.93 -0.50
CA HIS A 33 0.07 -18.79 -0.01
C HIS A 33 -1.30 -18.11 0.07
N ALA A 34 -1.34 -16.85 0.51
CA ALA A 34 -2.60 -16.15 0.75
C ALA A 34 -2.96 -15.13 -0.36
N ARG A 35 -2.09 -14.95 -1.36
CA ARG A 35 -2.24 -13.93 -2.41
C ARG A 35 -3.56 -14.03 -3.17
N GLN A 36 -3.95 -15.23 -3.61
CA GLN A 36 -5.18 -15.40 -4.40
C GLN A 36 -6.43 -15.04 -3.58
N ALA A 37 -6.47 -15.41 -2.30
CA ALA A 37 -7.56 -15.06 -1.42
C ALA A 37 -7.61 -13.54 -1.16
N LEU A 38 -6.45 -12.90 -0.96
CA LEU A 38 -6.35 -11.44 -0.81
C LEU A 38 -6.85 -10.69 -2.05
N VAL A 39 -6.45 -11.12 -3.25
CA VAL A 39 -6.89 -10.50 -4.51
C VAL A 39 -8.40 -10.66 -4.68
N ARG A 40 -8.95 -11.85 -4.43
CA ARG A 40 -10.40 -12.05 -4.48
C ARG A 40 -11.15 -11.17 -3.48
N TYR A 41 -10.62 -11.01 -2.27
CA TYR A 41 -11.19 -10.12 -1.26
C TYR A 41 -11.18 -8.66 -1.70
N LEU A 42 -10.09 -8.19 -2.34
CA LEU A 42 -10.03 -6.85 -2.92
C LEU A 42 -11.11 -6.64 -4.00
N GLU A 43 -11.29 -7.61 -4.89
CA GLU A 43 -12.24 -7.54 -6.02
C GLU A 43 -13.70 -7.64 -5.57
N HIS A 44 -14.01 -8.52 -4.62
CA HIS A 44 -15.39 -8.86 -4.27
C HIS A 44 -15.92 -8.11 -3.06
N GLU A 45 -15.05 -7.63 -2.16
CA GLU A 45 -15.45 -6.92 -0.94
C GLU A 45 -15.02 -5.46 -0.98
N ALA A 46 -13.71 -5.20 -1.15
CA ALA A 46 -13.19 -3.84 -1.06
C ALA A 46 -13.64 -2.93 -2.22
N GLU A 47 -13.61 -3.42 -3.45
CA GLU A 47 -13.96 -2.65 -4.64
C GLU A 47 -15.44 -2.21 -4.65
N PRO A 48 -16.44 -3.06 -4.33
CA PRO A 48 -17.82 -2.62 -4.13
C PRO A 48 -17.97 -1.58 -3.02
N MET A 49 -17.27 -1.73 -1.88
CA MET A 49 -17.31 -0.75 -0.79
C MET A 49 -16.79 0.62 -1.24
N LEU A 50 -15.70 0.67 -2.02
CA LEU A 50 -15.17 1.93 -2.57
C LEU A 50 -16.17 2.65 -3.48
N ARG A 51 -17.06 1.92 -4.16
CA ARG A 51 -18.14 2.44 -5.01
C ARG A 51 -19.47 2.67 -4.26
N GLY A 52 -19.50 2.33 -2.98
CA GLY A 52 -20.65 2.49 -2.10
C GLY A 52 -20.91 3.95 -1.71
N THR A 53 -21.75 4.13 -0.69
CA THR A 53 -22.06 5.45 -0.12
C THR A 53 -21.52 5.55 1.30
N TYR A 54 -20.82 6.64 1.60
CA TYR A 54 -20.20 6.89 2.89
C TYR A 54 -19.95 8.39 3.08
N GLY A 55 -19.86 8.82 4.34
CA GLY A 55 -19.41 10.17 4.68
C GLY A 55 -17.89 10.32 4.53
N GLU A 56 -17.41 11.56 4.45
CA GLU A 56 -16.00 11.90 4.21
C GLU A 56 -15.02 11.21 5.18
N ALA A 57 -15.33 11.22 6.48
CA ALA A 57 -14.50 10.60 7.51
C ALA A 57 -14.41 9.07 7.35
N THR A 58 -15.53 8.41 7.03
CA THR A 58 -15.55 6.97 6.75
C THR A 58 -14.82 6.66 5.45
N GLY A 59 -15.03 7.48 4.41
CA GLY A 59 -14.34 7.37 3.13
C GLY A 59 -12.83 7.37 3.30
N ARG A 60 -12.25 8.36 4.01
CA ARG A 60 -10.80 8.38 4.27
C ARG A 60 -10.29 7.10 4.93
N ARG A 61 -11.01 6.59 5.94
CA ARG A 61 -10.62 5.37 6.65
C ARG A 61 -10.76 4.12 5.77
N LEU A 62 -11.78 4.07 4.92
CA LEU A 62 -11.99 3.03 3.92
C LEU A 62 -10.83 3.03 2.91
N PHE A 63 -10.56 4.17 2.27
CA PHE A 63 -9.46 4.28 1.31
C PHE A 63 -8.10 3.92 1.93
N ALA A 64 -7.85 4.29 3.18
CA ALA A 64 -6.64 3.88 3.90
C ALA A 64 -6.55 2.35 4.09
N ALA A 65 -7.65 1.72 4.53
CA ALA A 65 -7.69 0.27 4.71
C ALA A 65 -7.49 -0.49 3.38
N VAL A 66 -8.11 -0.03 2.30
CA VAL A 66 -7.96 -0.66 0.98
C VAL A 66 -6.58 -0.37 0.38
N ALA A 67 -5.98 0.80 0.61
CA ALA A 67 -4.60 1.09 0.22
C ALA A 67 -3.64 0.08 0.84
N ASP A 68 -3.87 -0.27 2.11
CA ASP A 68 -3.03 -1.21 2.82
C ASP A 68 -3.16 -2.65 2.31
N LEU A 69 -4.38 -3.15 2.13
CA LEU A 69 -4.63 -4.45 1.50
C LEU A 69 -4.05 -4.52 0.07
N THR A 70 -4.17 -3.44 -0.70
CA THR A 70 -3.64 -3.36 -2.07
C THR A 70 -2.11 -3.38 -2.07
N ARG A 71 -1.46 -2.67 -1.13
CA ARG A 71 -0.01 -2.75 -0.96
C ARG A 71 0.42 -4.17 -0.57
N LEU A 72 -0.34 -4.86 0.29
CA LEU A 72 -0.06 -6.25 0.65
C LEU A 72 -0.20 -7.19 -0.56
N ALA A 73 -1.17 -6.96 -1.46
CA ALA A 73 -1.24 -7.68 -2.74
C ALA A 73 -0.02 -7.42 -3.64
N GLY A 74 0.52 -6.19 -3.60
CA GLY A 74 1.79 -5.86 -4.23
C GLY A 74 2.97 -6.60 -3.62
N TRP A 75 3.06 -6.63 -2.29
CA TRP A 75 4.12 -7.32 -1.53
C TRP A 75 4.12 -8.83 -1.79
N THR A 76 2.96 -9.47 -1.68
CA THR A 76 2.81 -10.90 -1.98
C THR A 76 3.10 -11.24 -3.45
N SER A 77 2.87 -10.30 -4.38
CA SER A 77 3.26 -10.45 -5.78
C SER A 77 4.76 -10.27 -5.98
N TYR A 78 5.42 -9.43 -5.18
CA TYR A 78 6.87 -9.25 -5.18
C TYR A 78 7.58 -10.53 -4.75
N ASP A 79 7.10 -11.21 -3.69
CA ASP A 79 7.70 -12.45 -3.16
C ASP A 79 7.72 -13.60 -4.18
N ILE A 80 6.75 -13.65 -5.08
CA ILE A 80 6.69 -14.65 -6.16
C ILE A 80 7.37 -14.16 -7.46
N ALA A 81 8.21 -13.13 -7.37
CA ALA A 81 8.92 -12.50 -8.49
C ALA A 81 8.04 -11.91 -9.61
N ALA A 82 6.75 -11.69 -9.35
CA ALA A 82 5.82 -11.04 -10.30
C ALA A 82 5.96 -9.51 -10.22
N HIS A 83 7.18 -8.99 -10.44
CA HIS A 83 7.56 -7.61 -10.13
C HIS A 83 6.75 -6.53 -10.88
N GLY A 84 6.42 -6.74 -12.16
CA GLY A 84 5.57 -5.81 -12.90
C GLY A 84 4.15 -5.74 -12.34
N LEU A 85 3.62 -6.87 -11.85
CA LEU A 85 2.32 -6.89 -11.18
C LEU A 85 2.38 -6.24 -9.80
N ALA A 86 3.45 -6.49 -9.03
CA ALA A 86 3.70 -5.84 -7.76
C ALA A 86 3.71 -4.31 -7.90
N GLN A 87 4.40 -3.78 -8.92
CA GLN A 87 4.47 -2.35 -9.20
C GLN A 87 3.07 -1.75 -9.49
N ARG A 88 2.23 -2.45 -10.26
CA ARG A 88 0.85 -2.03 -10.54
C ARG A 88 0.02 -1.90 -9.26
N TYR A 89 0.12 -2.88 -8.36
CA TYR A 89 -0.54 -2.82 -7.06
C TYR A 89 0.01 -1.69 -6.18
N PHE A 90 1.33 -1.47 -6.13
CA PHE A 90 1.90 -0.36 -5.37
C PHE A 90 1.44 1.01 -5.89
N VAL A 91 1.36 1.21 -7.21
CA VAL A 91 0.81 2.44 -7.79
C VAL A 91 -0.65 2.64 -7.42
N GLN A 92 -1.46 1.56 -7.42
CA GLN A 92 -2.85 1.63 -6.98
C GLN A 92 -2.96 1.97 -5.48
N ALA A 93 -2.15 1.33 -4.64
CA ALA A 93 -2.08 1.62 -3.21
C ALA A 93 -1.69 3.08 -2.94
N LEU A 94 -0.75 3.64 -3.70
CA LEU A 94 -0.36 5.04 -3.59
C LEU A 94 -1.52 6.00 -3.90
N ARG A 95 -2.29 5.73 -4.95
CA ARG A 95 -3.49 6.52 -5.31
C ARG A 95 -4.56 6.42 -4.23
N LEU A 96 -4.77 5.24 -3.66
CA LEU A 96 -5.72 5.02 -2.57
C LEU A 96 -5.28 5.76 -1.30
N ALA A 97 -3.98 5.75 -0.97
CA ALA A 97 -3.43 6.50 0.16
C ALA A 97 -3.59 8.02 -0.02
N GLN A 98 -3.40 8.52 -1.25
CA GLN A 98 -3.67 9.92 -1.59
C GLN A 98 -5.15 10.27 -1.41
N ALA A 99 -6.07 9.43 -1.87
CA ALA A 99 -7.51 9.61 -1.65
C ALA A 99 -7.89 9.55 -0.16
N ALA A 100 -7.16 8.78 0.65
CA ALA A 100 -7.31 8.76 2.10
C ALA A 100 -6.75 10.02 2.80
N GLY A 101 -5.93 10.82 2.11
CA GLY A 101 -5.17 11.91 2.70
C GLY A 101 -4.00 11.45 3.58
N ASP A 102 -3.58 10.18 3.48
CA ASP A 102 -2.53 9.59 4.30
C ASP A 102 -1.16 9.70 3.61
N ARG A 103 -0.51 10.85 3.82
CA ARG A 103 0.82 11.14 3.26
C ARG A 103 1.91 10.22 3.81
N GLY A 104 1.80 9.84 5.09
CA GLY A 104 2.75 8.94 5.74
C GLY A 104 2.71 7.55 5.09
N TYR A 105 1.50 7.02 4.89
CA TYR A 105 1.33 5.74 4.20
C TYR A 105 1.73 5.81 2.73
N GLY A 106 1.42 6.92 2.03
CA GLY A 106 1.90 7.15 0.67
C GLY A 106 3.43 7.09 0.55
N ALA A 107 4.15 7.71 1.48
CA ALA A 107 5.61 7.63 1.53
C ALA A 107 6.12 6.22 1.83
N TYR A 108 5.43 5.47 2.70
CA TYR A 108 5.76 4.07 2.95
C TYR A 108 5.61 3.20 1.69
N VAL A 109 4.57 3.43 0.87
CA VAL A 109 4.42 2.75 -0.43
C VAL A 109 5.57 3.10 -1.38
N LEU A 110 5.96 4.38 -1.47
CA LEU A 110 7.09 4.82 -2.29
C LEU A 110 8.43 4.24 -1.82
N ILE A 111 8.66 4.13 -0.51
CA ILE A 111 9.81 3.43 0.07
C ILE A 111 9.83 1.96 -0.37
N THR A 112 8.66 1.30 -0.39
CA THR A 112 8.54 -0.10 -0.84
C THR A 112 8.90 -0.23 -2.31
N MET A 113 8.41 0.67 -3.16
CA MET A 113 8.78 0.72 -4.59
C MET A 113 10.26 1.03 -4.79
N SER A 114 10.85 1.93 -4.00
CA SER A 114 12.29 2.25 -4.06
C SER A 114 13.14 1.01 -3.76
N ARG A 115 12.76 0.21 -2.74
CA ARG A 115 13.43 -1.07 -2.44
C ARG A 115 13.30 -2.08 -3.58
N GLN A 116 12.13 -2.17 -4.21
CA GLN A 116 11.94 -3.00 -5.40
C GLN A 116 12.87 -2.55 -6.55
N ALA A 117 12.97 -1.24 -6.80
CA ALA A 117 13.85 -0.69 -7.84
C ALA A 117 15.33 -1.00 -7.55
N VAL A 118 15.78 -0.91 -6.28
CA VAL A 118 17.14 -1.34 -5.88
C VAL A 118 17.35 -2.81 -6.19
N TYR A 119 16.41 -3.67 -5.79
CA TYR A 119 16.51 -5.12 -6.01
C TYR A 119 16.61 -5.48 -7.51
N LEU A 120 15.95 -4.70 -8.38
CA LEU A 120 15.96 -4.90 -9.82
C LEU A 120 17.13 -4.21 -10.56
N GLY A 121 18.03 -3.54 -9.83
CA GLY A 121 19.16 -2.83 -10.45
C GLY A 121 18.82 -1.45 -11.03
N HIS A 122 17.66 -0.87 -10.67
CA HIS A 122 17.20 0.43 -11.17
C HIS A 122 17.53 1.56 -10.18
N GLY A 123 18.82 1.84 -9.96
CA GLY A 123 19.29 2.82 -8.95
C GLY A 123 18.70 4.23 -9.10
N ARG A 124 18.63 4.76 -10.33
CA ARG A 124 18.05 6.10 -10.60
C ARG A 124 16.58 6.19 -10.20
N GLU A 125 15.79 5.17 -10.51
CA GLU A 125 14.38 5.09 -10.14
C GLU A 125 14.22 5.01 -8.62
N ALA A 126 15.06 4.20 -7.96
CA ALA A 126 15.06 4.06 -6.51
C ALA A 126 15.30 5.40 -5.78
N VAL A 127 16.28 6.19 -6.23
CA VAL A 127 16.58 7.52 -5.69
C VAL A 127 15.40 8.47 -5.90
N GLN A 128 14.82 8.48 -7.10
CA GLN A 128 13.68 9.34 -7.40
C GLN A 128 12.47 9.02 -6.50
N LEU A 129 12.14 7.75 -6.33
CA LEU A 129 11.04 7.31 -5.45
C LEU A 129 11.28 7.72 -3.99
N ALA A 130 12.52 7.58 -3.49
CA ALA A 130 12.89 7.99 -2.14
C ALA A 130 12.73 9.51 -1.93
N ARG A 131 13.14 10.32 -2.92
CA ARG A 131 12.99 11.78 -2.88
C ARG A 131 11.55 12.24 -2.91
N VAL A 132 10.71 11.62 -3.74
CA VAL A 132 9.27 11.90 -3.74
C VAL A 132 8.65 11.54 -2.39
N ALA A 133 9.09 10.45 -1.76
CA ALA A 133 8.63 10.08 -0.43
C ALA A 133 9.04 11.12 0.64
N GLN A 134 10.29 11.61 0.61
CA GLN A 134 10.75 12.68 1.51
C GLN A 134 9.93 13.96 1.35
N GLN A 135 9.70 14.40 0.12
CA GLN A 135 8.87 15.56 -0.18
C GLN A 135 7.43 15.38 0.31
N GLY A 136 6.89 14.17 0.17
CA GLY A 136 5.51 13.84 0.55
C GLY A 136 5.24 13.89 2.05
N VAL A 137 6.16 13.42 2.89
CA VAL A 137 6.00 13.50 4.36
C VAL A 137 6.40 14.87 4.91
N GLY A 138 7.33 15.57 4.25
CA GLY A 138 7.84 16.86 4.69
C GLY A 138 8.71 16.78 5.94
N SER A 139 9.11 17.94 6.46
CA SER A 139 10.05 18.07 7.59
C SER A 139 9.46 17.69 8.95
N ALA A 140 8.13 17.57 9.06
CA ALA A 140 7.44 17.15 10.29
C ALA A 140 7.45 15.63 10.50
N ALA A 141 8.01 14.85 9.57
CA ALA A 141 8.16 13.41 9.70
C ALA A 141 8.94 13.05 10.98
N PRO A 142 8.55 12.01 11.74
CA PRO A 142 9.33 11.54 12.88
C PRO A 142 10.78 11.22 12.47
N PRO A 143 11.80 11.45 13.32
CA PRO A 143 13.20 11.22 12.98
C PRO A 143 13.48 9.81 12.44
N LEU A 144 12.78 8.79 12.97
CA LEU A 144 12.88 7.41 12.48
C LEU A 144 12.46 7.28 11.01
N VAL A 145 11.39 7.98 10.60
CA VAL A 145 10.91 7.98 9.22
C VAL A 145 11.89 8.71 8.32
N GLN A 146 12.46 9.84 8.78
CA GLN A 146 13.49 10.56 8.04
C GLN A 146 14.74 9.70 7.82
N ALA A 147 15.22 9.03 8.86
CA ALA A 147 16.37 8.12 8.77
C ALA A 147 16.12 6.98 7.77
N LEU A 148 14.93 6.37 7.80
CA LEU A 148 14.55 5.34 6.84
C LEU A 148 14.55 5.86 5.39
N LEU A 149 14.02 7.06 5.16
CA LEU A 149 13.97 7.70 3.85
C LEU A 149 15.38 7.94 3.28
N HIS A 150 16.28 8.50 4.08
CA HIS A 150 17.67 8.70 3.68
C HIS A 150 18.40 7.37 3.43
N ALA A 151 18.14 6.34 4.25
CA ALA A 151 18.75 5.03 4.07
C ALA A 151 18.33 4.38 2.75
N VAL A 152 17.07 4.51 2.32
CA VAL A 152 16.63 3.95 1.02
C VAL A 152 17.13 4.77 -0.17
N GLU A 153 17.24 6.10 -0.04
CA GLU A 153 17.89 6.94 -1.05
C GLU A 153 19.36 6.53 -1.25
N ALA A 154 20.11 6.37 -0.15
CA ALA A 154 21.51 5.94 -0.19
C ALA A 154 21.69 4.56 -0.86
N ARG A 155 20.78 3.62 -0.61
CA ARG A 155 20.78 2.32 -1.30
C ARG A 155 20.60 2.47 -2.81
N GLY A 156 19.75 3.38 -3.25
CA GLY A 156 19.57 3.68 -4.68
C GLY A 156 20.84 4.20 -5.35
N HIS A 157 21.68 4.94 -4.62
CA HIS A 157 22.99 5.39 -5.11
C HIS A 157 24.05 4.29 -5.19
N GLY A 158 23.89 3.20 -4.43
CA GLY A 158 24.83 2.07 -4.40
C GLY A 158 24.57 0.99 -5.46
N VAL A 159 23.58 1.20 -6.34
CA VAL A 159 23.25 0.34 -7.48
C VAL A 159 23.88 0.90 -8.74
#